data_AF-G1MYZ4-F1
#
_entry.id   AF-G1MYZ4-F1
#
_cell.length_a   1.000
_cell.length_b   1.000
_cell.length_c   1.000
_cell.angle_alpha   90.00
_cell.angle_beta   90.00
_cell.angle_gamma   90.00
#
_symmetry.space_group_name_H-M   'P 1'
#
loop_
_entity.id
_entity.type
_entity.pdbx_description
1 polymer ?
#
loop_
_entity_poly.entity_id
_entity_poly.type
_entity_poly.pdbx_seq_one_letter_code
_entity_poly.pdbx_strand_id
1 'polypeptide(L)'
;MQKTPKRNKQSLTCGEPTLLPPDKKRRGAPADFVALLPPEVSMRIFSSLDPLSLCSAAMTCRRWRLAIDSNDWLWKKHCLTVRAVCQREIDGDRGSGYSWKITLLRNYWKSKVKQEWLSGKYSNIHSQNNLPEKSMYPMDVDTWGEILEAELER
;
A
#
# COMPACT_ATOMS: atom_id res chain seq x y z
N MET A 1 9.88 -71.69 -28.13
CA MET A 1 10.99 -72.01 -27.20
C MET A 1 10.56 -71.70 -25.78
N GLN A 2 10.67 -72.69 -24.92
CA GLN A 2 10.29 -72.66 -23.50
C GLN A 2 11.22 -71.73 -22.69
N LYS A 3 10.70 -71.16 -21.59
CA LYS A 3 11.19 -71.31 -20.19
C LYS A 3 10.74 -70.14 -19.30
N THR A 4 9.81 -70.40 -18.38
CA THR A 4 9.92 -69.94 -16.97
C THR A 4 11.09 -70.71 -16.30
N PRO A 5 11.65 -70.39 -15.10
CA PRO A 5 11.06 -69.68 -13.96
C PRO A 5 12.05 -68.84 -13.09
N LYS A 6 11.56 -68.37 -11.92
CA LYS A 6 12.21 -68.34 -10.58
C LYS A 6 12.28 -66.96 -9.88
N ARG A 7 11.34 -66.82 -8.94
CA ARG A 7 11.39 -65.98 -7.74
C ARG A 7 12.59 -66.39 -6.87
N ASN A 8 13.42 -65.42 -6.47
CA ASN A 8 14.41 -65.60 -5.41
C ASN A 8 14.16 -64.55 -4.32
N LYS A 9 14.05 -65.00 -3.06
CA LYS A 9 14.00 -64.20 -1.84
C LYS A 9 15.34 -64.37 -1.13
N GLN A 10 15.99 -63.26 -0.78
CA GLN A 10 17.03 -63.10 0.26
C GLN A 10 17.53 -61.64 0.12
N SER A 11 17.85 -60.85 1.14
CA SER A 11 17.75 -60.89 2.60
C SER A 11 18.09 -59.47 3.06
N LEU A 12 17.55 -59.03 4.21
CA LEU A 12 18.02 -57.79 4.87
C LEU A 12 19.52 -57.90 5.20
N THR A 13 20.29 -56.89 4.85
CA THR A 13 21.55 -56.56 5.53
C THR A 13 21.65 -55.05 5.70
N CYS A 14 21.73 -54.65 6.97
CA CYS A 14 22.03 -53.31 7.47
C CYS A 14 23.41 -52.85 6.95
N GLY A 15 23.50 -51.62 6.45
CA GLY A 15 24.74 -50.99 6.01
C GLY A 15 24.65 -49.47 6.14
N GLU A 16 25.64 -48.92 6.84
CA GLU A 16 25.96 -47.55 7.26
C GLU A 16 25.30 -46.31 6.60
N PRO A 17 25.17 -45.20 7.35
CA PRO A 17 24.67 -43.94 6.84
C PRO A 17 25.73 -43.28 5.95
N THR A 18 25.46 -43.27 4.64
CA THR A 18 26.19 -42.44 3.70
C THR A 18 25.95 -40.97 4.04
N LEU A 19 27.02 -40.31 4.49
CA LEU A 19 27.10 -38.87 4.73
C LEU A 19 26.62 -38.12 3.48
N LEU A 20 25.47 -37.45 3.59
CA LEU A 20 24.99 -36.53 2.58
C LEU A 20 25.96 -35.33 2.49
N PRO A 21 26.33 -34.87 1.29
CA PRO A 21 27.20 -33.72 1.10
C PRO A 21 26.52 -32.45 1.65
N PRO A 22 27.31 -31.44 2.06
CA PRO A 22 26.83 -30.32 2.85
C PRO A 22 25.73 -29.59 2.10
N ASP A 23 24.63 -29.36 2.83
CA ASP A 23 23.56 -28.46 2.46
C ASP A 23 24.12 -27.25 1.74
N LYS A 24 23.84 -27.15 0.44
CA LYS A 24 23.83 -25.86 -0.24
C LYS A 24 22.79 -25.06 0.51
N LYS A 25 23.22 -24.35 1.55
CA LYS A 25 22.45 -23.39 2.33
C LYS A 25 21.86 -22.43 1.32
N ARG A 26 20.66 -22.75 0.84
CA ARG A 26 19.85 -21.93 -0.04
C ARG A 26 19.72 -20.68 0.80
N ARG A 27 20.47 -19.63 0.45
CA ARG A 27 20.48 -18.36 1.17
C ARG A 27 19.01 -17.94 1.13
N GLY A 28 18.31 -18.19 2.24
CA GLY A 28 16.86 -18.25 2.25
C GLY A 28 16.36 -16.95 1.69
N ALA A 29 15.45 -17.00 0.71
CA ALA A 29 14.77 -15.80 0.27
C ALA A 29 14.26 -15.09 1.54
N PRO A 30 14.45 -13.76 1.67
CA PRO A 30 13.99 -13.02 2.84
C PRO A 30 12.54 -13.41 3.12
N ALA A 31 12.27 -13.85 4.35
CA ALA A 31 10.97 -14.40 4.65
C ALA A 31 9.92 -13.29 4.60
N ASP A 32 8.89 -13.48 3.78
CA ASP A 32 7.78 -12.54 3.65
C ASP A 32 6.91 -12.60 4.91
N PHE A 33 6.84 -11.49 5.65
CA PHE A 33 6.07 -11.43 6.89
C PHE A 33 4.57 -11.70 6.69
N VAL A 34 4.00 -11.37 5.52
CA VAL A 34 2.57 -11.65 5.22
C VAL A 34 2.32 -13.15 5.10
N ALA A 35 3.38 -13.95 4.84
CA ALA A 35 3.32 -15.41 4.88
C ALA A 35 3.32 -15.98 6.30
N LEU A 36 4.03 -15.29 7.20
CA LEU A 36 4.47 -15.82 8.48
C LEU A 36 3.59 -15.36 9.64
N LEU A 37 3.04 -14.15 9.53
CA LEU A 37 2.25 -13.54 10.58
C LEU A 37 0.76 -13.82 10.37
N PRO A 38 -0.03 -13.87 11.46
CA PRO A 38 -1.49 -13.83 11.35
C PRO A 38 -1.96 -12.60 10.58
N PRO A 39 -3.05 -12.69 9.80
CA PRO A 39 -3.55 -11.59 8.99
C PRO A 39 -3.73 -10.29 9.77
N GLU A 40 -4.24 -10.35 10.99
CA GLU A 40 -4.51 -9.20 11.86
C GLU A 40 -3.23 -8.41 12.17
N VAL A 41 -2.11 -9.11 12.36
CA VAL A 41 -0.82 -8.49 12.65
C VAL A 41 -0.25 -7.83 11.40
N SER A 42 -0.29 -8.52 10.26
CA SER A 42 0.11 -7.95 8.97
C SER A 42 -0.71 -6.70 8.63
N MET A 43 -2.02 -6.76 8.89
CA MET A 43 -2.94 -5.64 8.72
C MET A 43 -2.58 -4.46 9.61
N ARG A 44 -2.20 -4.71 10.87
CA ARG A 44 -1.75 -3.65 11.77
C ARG A 44 -0.47 -2.99 11.29
N ILE A 45 0.47 -3.75 10.74
CA ILE A 45 1.68 -3.21 10.10
C ILE A 45 1.30 -2.31 8.92
N PHE A 46 0.46 -2.79 7.99
CA PHE A 46 0.03 -1.97 6.85
C PHE A 46 -0.71 -0.70 7.30
N SER A 47 -1.55 -0.77 8.34
CA SER A 47 -2.27 0.41 8.86
C SER A 47 -1.40 1.53 9.44
N SER A 48 -0.11 1.24 9.67
CA SER A 48 0.87 2.22 10.16
C SER A 48 1.55 3.01 9.04
N LEU A 49 1.43 2.55 7.79
CA LEU A 49 2.07 3.18 6.63
C LEU A 49 1.26 4.38 6.14
N ASP A 50 1.95 5.36 5.56
CA ASP A 50 1.29 6.44 4.81
C ASP A 50 0.76 5.95 3.45
N PRO A 51 -0.13 6.70 2.78
CA PRO A 51 -0.74 6.26 1.53
C PRO A 51 0.26 5.92 0.41
N LEU A 52 1.39 6.64 0.30
CA LEU A 52 2.39 6.38 -0.74
C LEU A 52 3.15 5.09 -0.43
N SER A 53 3.51 4.88 0.83
CA SER A 53 4.12 3.63 1.30
C SER A 53 3.17 2.43 1.15
N LEU A 54 1.87 2.60 1.39
CA LEU A 54 0.85 1.57 1.15
C LEU A 54 0.75 1.19 -0.32
N CYS A 55 0.69 2.17 -1.22
CA CYS A 55 0.71 1.91 -2.66
C CYS A 55 2.00 1.18 -3.09
N SER A 56 3.14 1.59 -2.55
CA SER A 56 4.42 0.92 -2.80
C SER A 56 4.43 -0.52 -2.29
N ALA A 57 3.90 -0.75 -1.09
CA ALA A 57 3.73 -2.07 -0.50
C ALA A 57 2.81 -2.97 -1.35
N ALA A 58 1.72 -2.44 -1.90
CA ALA A 58 0.82 -3.18 -2.79
C ALA A 58 1.45 -3.55 -4.16
N MET A 59 2.58 -2.93 -4.52
CA MET A 59 3.33 -3.23 -5.74
C MET A 59 4.45 -4.27 -5.53
N THR A 60 4.77 -4.66 -4.30
CA THR A 60 5.90 -5.57 -4.02
C THR A 60 5.64 -6.99 -4.53
N CYS A 61 4.50 -7.58 -4.20
CA CYS A 61 4.10 -8.90 -4.67
C CYS A 61 2.57 -9.11 -4.62
N ARG A 62 2.08 -10.18 -5.26
CA ARG A 62 0.64 -10.50 -5.31
C ARG A 62 0.02 -10.71 -3.94
N ARG A 63 0.74 -11.32 -3.00
CA ARG A 63 0.24 -11.59 -1.64
C ARG A 63 0.05 -10.29 -0.85
N TRP A 64 1.00 -9.36 -0.94
CA TRP A 64 0.88 -8.05 -0.29
C TRP A 64 -0.26 -7.25 -0.88
N ARG A 65 -0.37 -7.24 -2.22
CA ARG A 65 -1.49 -6.62 -2.90
C ARG A 65 -2.83 -7.17 -2.41
N LEU A 66 -2.97 -8.49 -2.34
CA LEU A 66 -4.20 -9.12 -1.88
C LEU A 66 -4.50 -8.74 -0.42
N ALA A 67 -3.50 -8.78 0.47
CA ALA A 67 -3.68 -8.40 1.87
C ALA A 67 -4.16 -6.93 1.99
N ILE A 68 -3.54 -6.00 1.26
CA ILE A 68 -3.89 -4.58 1.29
C ILE A 68 -5.24 -4.30 0.63
N ASP A 69 -5.53 -4.92 -0.51
CA ASP A 69 -6.74 -4.66 -1.29
C ASP A 69 -7.98 -5.34 -0.70
N SER A 70 -7.81 -6.44 0.04
CA SER A 70 -8.91 -7.16 0.69
C SER A 70 -9.60 -6.37 1.81
N ASN A 71 -8.94 -5.35 2.35
CA ASN A 71 -9.46 -4.59 3.48
C ASN A 71 -9.52 -3.08 3.19
N ASP A 72 -10.69 -2.64 2.74
CA ASP A 72 -10.96 -1.23 2.43
C ASP A 72 -10.83 -0.31 3.67
N TRP A 73 -10.96 -0.83 4.89
CA TRP A 73 -10.83 -0.04 6.12
C TRP A 73 -9.43 0.50 6.37
N LEU A 74 -8.39 -0.09 5.77
CA LEU A 74 -7.04 0.48 5.78
C LEU A 74 -7.03 1.93 5.30
N TRP A 75 -7.82 2.19 4.26
CA TRP A 75 -7.86 3.48 3.59
C TRP A 75 -8.75 4.49 4.33
N LYS A 76 -9.68 4.01 5.16
CA LYS A 76 -10.62 4.87 5.90
C LYS A 76 -9.91 5.91 6.76
N LYS A 77 -8.90 5.51 7.53
CA LYS A 77 -8.15 6.44 8.40
C LYS A 77 -7.55 7.59 7.59
N HIS A 78 -6.94 7.28 6.45
CA HIS A 78 -6.36 8.28 5.56
C HIS A 78 -7.42 9.17 4.93
N CYS A 79 -8.58 8.62 4.52
CA CYS A 79 -9.70 9.41 4.05
C CYS A 79 -10.22 10.38 5.10
N LEU A 80 -10.29 9.97 6.37
CA LEU A 80 -10.72 10.87 7.46
C LEU A 80 -9.74 12.02 7.67
N THR A 81 -8.43 11.78 7.53
CA THR A 81 -7.44 12.86 7.53
C THR A 81 -7.64 13.82 6.36
N VAL A 82 -7.85 13.29 5.15
CA VAL A 82 -8.12 14.11 3.96
C VAL A 82 -9.43 14.88 4.07
N ARG A 83 -10.47 14.30 4.69
CA ARG A 83 -11.79 14.90 4.91
C ARG A 83 -11.71 16.18 5.74
N ALA A 84 -10.71 16.33 6.60
CA ALA A 84 -10.51 17.58 7.35
C ALA A 84 -10.21 18.80 6.46
N VAL A 85 -9.76 18.56 5.23
CA VAL A 85 -9.39 19.61 4.24
C VAL A 85 -10.35 19.63 3.05
N CYS A 86 -10.76 18.44 2.59
CA CYS A 86 -11.63 18.23 1.44
C CYS A 86 -12.93 17.53 1.86
N GLN A 87 -13.68 18.14 2.79
CA GLN A 87 -14.88 17.50 3.34
C GLN A 87 -15.92 17.22 2.27
N ARG A 88 -16.23 18.23 1.43
CA ARG A 88 -17.25 18.13 0.38
C ARG A 88 -16.95 17.01 -0.60
N GLU A 89 -15.70 16.87 -1.03
CA GLU A 89 -15.31 15.87 -2.01
C GLU A 89 -15.33 14.46 -1.42
N ILE A 90 -14.83 14.29 -0.19
CA ILE A 90 -14.86 13.00 0.48
C ILE A 90 -16.31 12.57 0.74
N ASP A 91 -17.14 13.45 1.29
CA ASP A 91 -18.54 13.12 1.59
C ASP A 91 -19.34 12.84 0.30
N GLY A 92 -19.07 13.58 -0.78
CA GLY A 92 -19.66 13.34 -2.10
C GLY A 92 -19.27 11.98 -2.71
N ASP A 93 -17.99 11.63 -2.69
CA ASP A 93 -17.53 10.33 -3.19
C ASP A 93 -18.10 9.17 -2.34
N ARG A 94 -18.18 9.34 -1.02
CA ARG A 94 -18.78 8.35 -0.11
C ARG A 94 -20.29 8.21 -0.35
N GLY A 95 -21.00 9.30 -0.56
CA GLY A 95 -22.43 9.30 -0.92
C GLY A 95 -22.68 8.63 -2.28
N SER A 96 -21.71 8.71 -3.19
CA SER A 96 -21.75 8.06 -4.51
C SER A 96 -21.39 6.56 -4.47
N GLY A 97 -21.07 6.01 -3.29
CA GLY A 97 -20.78 4.59 -3.11
C GLY A 97 -19.36 4.15 -3.45
N TYR A 98 -18.41 5.08 -3.63
CA TYR A 98 -17.00 4.71 -3.84
C TYR A 98 -16.39 4.06 -2.60
N SER A 99 -15.49 3.09 -2.81
CA SER A 99 -14.70 2.48 -1.72
C SER A 99 -13.74 3.50 -1.10
N TRP A 100 -13.28 3.27 0.13
CA TRP A 100 -12.35 4.17 0.82
C TRP A 100 -11.06 4.34 0.03
N LYS A 101 -10.54 3.25 -0.56
CA LYS A 101 -9.38 3.31 -1.45
C LYS A 101 -9.60 4.26 -2.62
N ILE A 102 -10.73 4.11 -3.33
CA ILE A 102 -11.03 4.93 -4.51
C ILE A 102 -11.26 6.39 -4.12
N THR A 103 -12.02 6.63 -3.05
CA THR A 103 -12.23 7.98 -2.49
C THR A 103 -10.91 8.65 -2.12
N LEU A 104 -9.97 7.93 -1.49
CA LEU A 104 -8.67 8.50 -1.17
C LEU A 104 -7.89 8.88 -2.43
N LEU A 105 -7.79 7.95 -3.38
CA LEU A 105 -7.00 8.14 -4.60
C LEU A 105 -7.48 9.33 -5.42
N ARG A 106 -8.80 9.52 -5.53
CA ARG A 106 -9.42 10.64 -6.25
C ARG A 106 -9.10 12.00 -5.62
N ASN A 107 -9.00 12.05 -4.29
CA ASN A 107 -8.90 13.31 -3.55
C ASN A 107 -7.50 13.60 -2.98
N TYR A 108 -6.56 12.65 -3.10
CA TYR A 108 -5.25 12.74 -2.45
C TYR A 108 -4.48 14.00 -2.89
N TRP A 109 -4.28 14.19 -4.19
CA TRP A 109 -3.53 15.35 -4.69
C TRP A 109 -4.25 16.68 -4.47
N LYS A 110 -5.58 16.71 -4.68
CA LYS A 110 -6.41 17.89 -4.38
C LYS A 110 -6.20 18.32 -2.93
N SER A 111 -6.31 17.37 -2.00
CA SER A 111 -6.16 17.64 -0.57
C SER A 111 -4.76 18.07 -0.16
N LYS A 112 -3.72 17.48 -0.76
CA LYS A 112 -2.33 17.88 -0.51
C LYS A 112 -2.11 19.31 -0.93
N VAL A 113 -2.46 19.67 -2.16
CA VAL A 113 -2.28 21.04 -2.64
C VAL A 113 -3.08 22.03 -1.80
N LYS A 114 -4.37 21.74 -1.53
CA LYS A 114 -5.23 22.60 -0.70
C LYS A 114 -4.65 22.78 0.71
N GLN A 115 -4.17 21.71 1.34
CA GLN A 115 -3.57 21.77 2.67
C GLN A 115 -2.29 22.64 2.70
N GLU A 116 -1.42 22.51 1.70
CA GLU A 116 -0.18 23.29 1.64
C GLU A 116 -0.47 24.78 1.49
N TRP A 117 -1.46 25.16 0.67
CA TRP A 117 -1.94 26.54 0.59
C TRP A 117 -2.52 27.02 1.92
N LEU A 118 -3.49 26.29 2.50
CA LEU A 118 -4.11 26.66 3.78
C LEU A 118 -3.13 26.70 4.95
N SER A 119 -2.02 25.97 4.87
CA SER A 119 -0.95 26.05 5.88
C SER A 119 -0.16 27.36 5.84
N GLY A 120 -0.29 28.15 4.78
CA GLY A 120 0.49 29.37 4.54
C GLY A 120 1.88 29.10 3.97
N LYS A 121 2.16 27.89 3.49
CA LYS A 121 3.45 27.56 2.88
C LYS A 121 3.79 28.44 1.67
N TYR A 122 2.75 28.90 0.98
CA TYR A 122 2.85 29.73 -0.21
C TYR A 122 2.46 31.19 0.05
N SER A 123 2.40 31.60 1.31
CA SER A 123 2.21 33.01 1.67
C SER A 123 3.44 33.84 1.31
N ASN A 124 3.25 35.14 1.04
CA ASN A 124 4.33 36.10 0.74
C ASN A 124 5.17 35.76 -0.50
N ILE A 125 4.56 35.15 -1.51
CA ILE A 125 5.24 34.89 -2.78
C ILE A 125 5.33 36.18 -3.60
N HIS A 126 6.56 36.62 -3.89
CA HIS A 126 6.82 37.88 -4.57
C HIS A 126 6.77 37.77 -6.11
N SER A 127 6.76 36.55 -6.65
CA SER A 127 6.74 36.29 -8.08
C SER A 127 6.35 34.84 -8.35
N GLN A 128 5.71 34.59 -9.50
CA GLN A 128 5.31 33.26 -9.95
C GLN A 128 6.47 32.25 -10.00
N ASN A 129 7.69 32.70 -10.31
CA ASN A 129 8.86 31.82 -10.40
C ASN A 129 9.27 31.20 -9.06
N ASN A 130 8.77 31.73 -7.93
CA ASN A 130 9.04 31.18 -6.61
C ASN A 130 8.04 30.09 -6.21
N LEU A 131 6.98 29.86 -6.99
CA LEU A 131 6.05 28.76 -6.76
C LEU A 131 6.65 27.44 -7.26
N PRO A 132 6.66 26.38 -6.44
CA PRO A 132 7.02 25.05 -6.92
C PRO A 132 6.07 24.58 -8.03
N GLU A 133 6.58 23.78 -8.96
CA GLU A 133 5.79 23.24 -10.09
C GLU A 133 4.53 22.46 -9.64
N LYS A 134 4.60 21.83 -8.46
CA LYS A 134 3.50 21.04 -7.86
C LYS A 134 2.62 21.83 -6.89
N SER A 135 2.67 23.17 -6.95
CA SER A 135 1.86 24.05 -6.11
C SER A 135 0.40 24.16 -6.58
N MET A 136 0.08 23.73 -7.81
CA MET A 136 -1.28 23.80 -8.35
C MET A 136 -1.85 22.40 -8.64
N TYR A 137 -3.17 22.31 -8.55
CA TYR A 137 -3.94 21.14 -8.94
C TYR A 137 -5.28 21.61 -9.53
N PRO A 138 -5.87 20.95 -10.53
CA PRO A 138 -7.18 21.33 -11.04
C PRO A 138 -8.25 21.27 -9.94
N MET A 139 -8.82 22.41 -9.59
CA MET A 139 -9.91 22.53 -8.61
C MET A 139 -10.95 23.52 -9.15
N ASP A 140 -12.18 23.37 -8.66
CA ASP A 140 -13.28 24.28 -8.94
C ASP A 140 -13.08 25.66 -8.30
N VAL A 141 -13.85 26.63 -8.80
CA VAL A 141 -13.79 28.04 -8.39
C VAL A 141 -14.07 28.18 -6.89
N ASP A 142 -15.02 27.44 -6.34
CA ASP A 142 -15.35 27.51 -4.91
C ASP A 142 -14.14 27.09 -4.05
N THR A 143 -13.47 25.99 -4.42
CA THR A 143 -12.31 25.50 -3.68
C THR A 143 -11.15 26.49 -3.71
N TRP A 144 -10.88 27.12 -4.85
CA TRP A 144 -9.86 28.17 -4.93
C TRP A 144 -10.28 29.42 -4.18
N GLY A 145 -11.57 29.77 -4.19
CA GLY A 145 -12.14 30.87 -3.41
C GLY A 145 -11.88 30.69 -1.91
N GLU A 146 -12.17 29.50 -1.36
CA GLU A 146 -11.88 29.17 0.05
C GLU A 146 -10.40 29.35 0.40
N ILE A 147 -9.49 28.94 -0.50
CA ILE A 147 -8.04 29.09 -0.28
C ILE A 147 -7.64 30.57 -0.27
N LEU A 148 -8.15 31.36 -1.21
CA LEU A 148 -7.82 32.78 -1.33
C LEU A 148 -8.39 33.60 -0.18
N GLU A 149 -9.60 33.29 0.28
CA GLU A 149 -10.20 33.93 1.45
C GLU A 149 -9.35 33.67 2.70
N ALA A 150 -8.93 32.41 2.91
CA ALA A 150 -8.07 32.06 4.04
C ALA A 150 -6.68 32.75 4.01
N GLU A 151 -6.21 33.17 2.83
CA GLU A 151 -4.97 33.95 2.70
C GLU A 151 -5.21 35.44 2.96
N LEU A 152 -6.38 35.98 2.61
CA LEU A 152 -6.76 37.37 2.91
C LEU A 152 -6.98 37.62 4.41
N GLU A 153 -7.47 36.62 5.13
CA GLU A 153 -7.74 36.69 6.58
C GLU A 153 -6.49 36.51 7.46
N ARG A 154 -5.32 36.21 6.88
CA ARG A 154 -4.08 35.89 7.60
C ARG A 154 -3.28 37.13 8.01
#